data_AF-A0A949DTN9-F1
#
_entry.id   AF-A0A949DTN9-F1
#
_cell.length_a   1.000
_cell.length_b   1.000
_cell.length_c   1.000
_cell.angle_alpha   90.00
_cell.angle_beta   90.00
_cell.angle_gamma   90.00
#
_symmetry.space_group_name_H-M   'P 1'
#
loop_
_entity.id
_entity.type
_entity.pdbx_description
1 polymer ?
#
loop_
_entity_poly.entity_id
_entity_poly.type
_entity_poly.pdbx_seq_one_letter_code
_entity_poly.pdbx_strand_id
1 'polypeptide(L)' 'MAANSPTQRPGDKMKKAICAFSELIKEHPEKSRISLLHQVEIKFDLSPKDCEFLNDHFTECQNQG' A
#
# COMPACT_ATOMS: atom_id res chain seq x y z
N MET A 1 3.64 24.12 -25.75
CA MET A 1 4.25 23.99 -24.41
C MET A 1 3.42 22.98 -23.64
N ALA A 2 3.99 21.84 -23.28
CA ALA A 2 3.26 20.71 -22.71
C ALA A 2 2.87 20.99 -21.25
N ALA A 3 1.62 21.38 -21.02
CA ALA A 3 1.04 21.44 -19.69
C ALA A 3 0.49 20.05 -19.33
N ASN A 4 1.38 19.10 -19.04
CA ASN A 4 0.98 17.83 -18.42
C ASN A 4 0.74 18.11 -16.95
N SER A 5 -0.42 18.66 -16.61
CA SER A 5 -0.91 18.74 -15.24
C SER A 5 -0.87 17.32 -14.66
N PRO A 6 -0.05 17.03 -13.64
CA PRO A 6 -0.15 15.75 -12.96
C PRO A 6 -1.43 15.80 -12.14
N THR A 7 -2.54 15.44 -12.79
CA THR A 7 -3.74 14.99 -12.08
C THR A 7 -3.25 13.87 -11.19
N GLN A 8 -3.08 14.17 -9.91
CA GLN A 8 -2.73 13.20 -8.89
C GLN A 8 -3.94 12.27 -8.79
N ARG A 9 -3.98 11.28 -9.68
CA ARG A 9 -5.10 10.36 -9.82
C ARG A 9 -5.22 9.60 -8.50
N PRO A 10 -6.42 9.30 -8.01
CA PRO A 10 -6.62 8.60 -6.73
C PRO A 10 -5.81 7.29 -6.61
N GLY A 11 -5.48 6.64 -7.73
CA GLY A 11 -4.59 5.47 -7.76
C GLY A 11 -3.13 5.73 -7.38
N ASP A 12 -2.65 6.98 -7.35
CA ASP A 12 -1.28 7.32 -6.96
C ASP A 12 -1.07 7.16 -5.44
N LYS A 13 -2.10 7.49 -4.63
CA LYS A 13 -2.09 7.26 -3.17
C LYS A 13 -2.01 5.77 -2.88
N MET A 14 -2.78 4.96 -3.61
CA MET A 14 -2.81 3.50 -3.47
C MET A 14 -1.44 2.90 -3.79
N LYS A 15 -0.83 3.31 -4.90
CA LYS A 15 0.52 2.85 -5.30
C LYS A 15 1.58 3.25 -4.29
N LYS A 16 1.53 4.48 -3.75
CA LYS A 16 2.45 4.92 -2.69
C LYS A 16 2.27 4.12 -1.40
N ALA A 17 1.03 3.84 -1.02
CA ALA A 17 0.74 2.99 0.13
C ALA A 17 1.26 1.56 -0.05
N ILE A 18 1.03 0.95 -1.22
CA ILE A 18 1.57 -0.37 -1.60
C ILE A 18 3.11 -0.38 -1.51
N CYS A 19 3.77 0.62 -2.09
CA CYS A 19 5.23 0.72 -2.06
C CYS A 19 5.75 0.86 -0.63
N ALA A 20 5.21 1.80 0.14
CA ALA A 20 5.59 2.04 1.53
C ALA A 20 5.33 0.80 2.41
N PHE A 21 4.22 0.10 2.19
CA PHE A 21 3.90 -1.13 2.91
C PHE A 21 4.89 -2.27 2.57
N SER A 22 5.26 -2.42 1.29
CA SER A 22 6.27 -3.40 0.87
C SER A 22 7.63 -3.12 1.49
N GLU A 23 8.05 -1.86 1.54
CA GLU A 23 9.29 -1.42 2.20
C GLU A 23 9.24 -1.72 3.70
N LEU A 24 8.14 -1.38 4.38
CA LEU A 24 7.93 -1.66 5.79
C LEU A 24 7.97 -3.16 6.13
N ILE A 25 7.42 -4.03 5.28
CA ILE A 25 7.49 -5.49 5.49
C ILE A 25 8.94 -5.98 5.36
N LYS A 26 9.71 -5.42 4.41
CA LYS A 26 11.12 -5.79 4.21
C LYS A 26 12.01 -5.28 5.34
N GLU A 27 11.76 -4.08 5.84
CA GLU A 27 12.50 -3.48 6.95
C GLU A 27 12.11 -4.10 8.30
N HIS A 28 10.84 -4.50 8.45
CA HIS A 28 10.32 -5.06 9.69
C HIS A 28 9.59 -6.39 9.45
N PRO A 29 10.31 -7.47 9.10
CA PRO A 29 9.71 -8.79 8.97
C PRO A 29 9.19 -9.35 10.31
N GLU A 30 9.66 -8.80 11.44
CA GLU A 30 9.14 -9.12 12.78
C GLU A 30 7.73 -8.58 13.03
N LYS A 31 7.33 -7.52 12.30
CA LYS A 31 6.03 -6.88 12.48
C LYS A 31 4.99 -7.59 11.64
N SER A 32 3.83 -7.81 12.25
CA SER A 32 2.70 -8.41 11.54
C SER A 32 2.21 -7.47 10.43
N ARG A 33 1.90 -8.05 9.27
CA ARG A 33 1.35 -7.34 8.10
C ARG A 33 0.18 -6.45 8.49
N ILE A 34 -0.71 -6.93 9.35
CA ILE A 34 -1.88 -6.17 9.87
C ILE A 34 -1.44 -4.87 10.58
N SER A 35 -0.37 -4.92 11.38
CA SER A 35 0.13 -3.75 12.11
C SER A 35 0.77 -2.72 11.17
N LEU A 36 1.50 -3.20 10.16
CA LEU A 36 2.06 -2.35 9.11
C LEU A 36 0.95 -1.74 8.22
N LEU A 37 -0.10 -2.51 7.94
CA LEU A 37 -1.26 -2.08 7.15
C LEU A 37 -2.01 -0.96 7.87
N HIS A 38 -2.25 -1.13 9.17
CA HIS A 38 -2.90 -0.11 9.98
C HIS A 38 -2.09 1.19 10.04
N GLN A 39 -0.75 1.10 10.11
CA GLN A 39 0.12 2.28 10.04
C GLN A 39 0.03 2.99 8.68
N VAL A 40 0.02 2.22 7.58
CA VAL A 40 -0.12 2.76 6.22
C VAL A 40 -1.53 3.32 6.01
N GLU A 41 -2.56 2.70 6.59
CA GLU A 41 -3.95 3.13 6.54
C GLU A 41 -4.12 4.52 7.14
N ILE A 42 -3.62 4.73 8.36
CA ILE A 42 -3.67 6.04 9.03
C ILE A 42 -2.79 7.06 8.29
N LYS A 43 -1.62 6.64 7.79
CA LYS A 43 -0.65 7.55 7.17
C LYS A 43 -1.05 8.04 5.78
N PHE A 44 -1.75 7.21 5.01
CA PHE A 44 -2.21 7.51 3.65
C PHE A 44 -3.71 7.76 3.55
N ASP A 45 -4.42 7.80 4.68
CA ASP A 45 -5.88 7.95 4.75
C ASP A 45 -6.57 6.90 3.86
N LEU A 46 -6.17 5.63 4.01
CA LEU A 46 -6.78 4.53 3.29
C LEU A 46 -8.11 4.17 3.94
N SER A 47 -9.08 3.79 3.12
CA SER A 47 -10.30 3.20 3.66
C SER A 47 -10.05 1.75 4.08
N PRO A 48 -10.88 1.18 4.97
CA PRO A 48 -10.82 -0.24 5.32
C PRO A 48 -10.86 -1.15 4.09
N LYS A 49 -11.57 -0.73 3.04
CA LYS A 49 -11.62 -1.42 1.74
C LYS A 49 -10.28 -1.42 1.01
N ASP A 50 -9.54 -0.33 1.07
CA ASP A 50 -8.22 -0.23 0.44
C ASP A 50 -7.19 -1.08 1.20
N CYS A 51 -7.30 -1.13 2.52
CA CYS A 51 -6.51 -1.97 3.42
C CYS A 51 -6.74 -3.46 3.13
N GLU A 52 -8.00 -3.88 2.97
CA GLU A 52 -8.36 -5.24 2.57
C GLU A 52 -7.78 -5.59 1.20
N PHE A 53 -7.91 -4.69 0.21
CA PHE A 53 -7.33 -4.85 -1.12
C PHE A 53 -5.79 -4.98 -1.08
N LEU A 54 -5.13 -4.15 -0.29
CA LEU A 54 -3.69 -4.25 -0.04
C LEU A 54 -3.33 -5.61 0.58
N ASN A 55 -4.05 -6.05 1.61
CA ASN A 55 -3.77 -7.33 2.25
C ASN A 55 -3.92 -8.50 1.27
N ASP A 56 -4.99 -8.49 0.48
CA ASP A 56 -5.29 -9.51 -0.52
C ASP A 56 -4.21 -9.57 -1.61
N HIS A 57 -3.85 -8.42 -2.18
CA HIS A 57 -2.84 -8.28 -3.23
C HIS A 57 -1.44 -8.75 -2.79
N PHE A 58 -1.10 -8.63 -1.49
CA PHE A 58 0.16 -9.12 -0.93
C PHE A 58 0.09 -10.59 -0.48
N THR A 59 -1.09 -11.09 -0.16
CA THR A 59 -1.30 -12.50 0.21
C THR A 59 -1.23 -13.40 -1.02
N GLU A 60 -1.80 -12.96 -2.15
CA GLU A 60 -1.71 -13.69 -3.43
C GLU A 60 -0.27 -13.80 -3.95
N CYS A 61 0.53 -12.74 -3.81
CA CYS A 61 1.92 -12.72 -4.28
C CYS A 61 2.87 -13.62 -3.44
N GLN A 62 2.45 -14.05 -2.25
CA GLN A 62 3.21 -14.94 -1.37
C GLN A 62 2.89 -16.43 -1.56
N ASN A 63 1.92 -16.77 -2.42
CA ASN A 63 1.48 -18.15 -2.64
C ASN A 63 1.79 -18.70 -4.04
N GLN A 64 2.66 -18.05 -4.82
CA GLN A 64 3.32 -18.71 -5.95
C GLN A 64 4.55 -19.46 -5.43
N GLY A 65 4.28 -20.66 -4.91
CA GLY A 65 5.29 -21.70 -4.70
C GLY A 65 5.81 -22.29 -6.01
#